data_AF-A0A9X8D3M0-F1
#
_entry.id   AF-A0A9X8D3M0-F1
#
_cell.length_a   1.000
_cell.length_b   1.000
_cell.length_c   1.000
_cell.angle_alpha   90.00
_cell.angle_beta   90.00
_cell.angle_gamma   90.00
#
_symmetry.space_group_name_H-M   'P 1'
#
loop_
_entity.id
_entity.type
_entity.pdbx_description
1 polymer ?
#
loop_
_entity_poly.entity_id
_entity_poly.type
_entity_poly.pdbx_seq_one_letter_code
_entity_poly.pdbx_strand_id
1 'polypeptide(L)'
;MPSLRLSRDQGTRELLMLARLIKPVLLACAVFVTVWVLVIVYWQYTARMPSTSDIVLYLVVLPLALMLFYGVLRRILTAAPSAAAAPAVGATVAAGAGAPSASNTAAPEASQERLQMAVLAFGLRTPRGSDADTVATAVGQAQTPELVPELRDGEGFPVIAGRVEGIDENELREHLRESLQPAGEALDVDALPDDRLRAIHLMSDVLQELLASAAEAIANAGDALSVRAPGRFVSSGSVIPGPASAPQLNISLLLPGAWSENERVIATQWVQQRVREGDASQRWHVDCFKSEDGVSGMALLDRISLSLHREQRPALWIALAADSSVSEARIARWESEGLLYSTARRNGRVPGEAAAGLLLARGGDALLAPADAVRLSRGASGQREASADTARTPDASLLDRFAQHLLATSALETAQVDWVVSDADHRTSRVTEVAKLVQERLPHVPFENNLSVCATLGHLGAAADMSAVALACHLAARDARHVLALSVQDAHARTALLAGPASPASPAT
;
A
#
# COMPACT_ATOMS: atom_id res chain seq x y z
N MET A 1 -73.64 25.90 -25.40
CA MET A 1 -72.31 26.22 -24.82
C MET A 1 -71.83 25.11 -23.88
N PRO A 2 -71.22 24.02 -24.38
CA PRO A 2 -70.69 22.93 -23.55
C PRO A 2 -69.15 22.89 -23.44
N SER A 3 -68.42 23.83 -24.04
CA SER A 3 -66.96 23.74 -24.24
C SER A 3 -66.09 24.19 -23.04
N LEU A 4 -66.67 24.70 -21.95
CA LEU A 4 -65.90 25.25 -20.82
C LEU A 4 -65.79 24.31 -19.59
N ARG A 5 -66.52 23.19 -19.54
CA ARG A 5 -66.44 22.24 -18.41
C ARG A 5 -65.40 21.12 -18.59
N LEU A 6 -65.02 20.78 -19.83
CA LEU A 6 -64.06 19.70 -20.10
C LEU A 6 -62.59 20.09 -19.82
N SER A 7 -62.21 21.36 -20.01
CA SER A 7 -60.82 21.81 -19.79
C SER A 7 -60.45 21.89 -18.29
N ARG A 8 -61.42 22.19 -17.41
CA ARG A 8 -61.17 22.34 -15.96
C ARG A 8 -60.98 21.01 -15.25
N ASP A 9 -61.65 19.95 -15.72
CA ASP A 9 -61.57 18.59 -15.13
C ASP A 9 -60.31 17.83 -15.58
N GLN A 10 -59.74 18.19 -16.74
CA GLN A 10 -58.49 17.65 -17.26
C GLN A 10 -57.28 18.17 -16.44
N GLY A 11 -57.24 19.47 -16.13
CA GLY A 11 -56.18 20.07 -15.32
C GLY A 11 -56.16 19.57 -13.87
N THR A 12 -57.32 19.35 -13.25
CA THR A 12 -57.40 18.77 -11.89
C THR A 12 -56.99 17.30 -11.84
N ARG A 13 -57.27 16.52 -12.90
CA ARG A 13 -56.80 15.12 -13.01
C ARG A 13 -55.28 15.03 -13.19
N GLU A 14 -54.67 15.91 -13.98
CA GLU A 14 -53.20 15.95 -14.12
C GLU A 14 -52.53 16.39 -12.82
N LEU A 15 -53.05 17.41 -12.13
CA LEU A 15 -52.55 17.85 -10.82
C LEU A 15 -52.67 16.76 -9.74
N LEU A 16 -53.75 15.96 -9.76
CA LEU A 16 -53.93 14.82 -8.85
C LEU A 16 -53.04 13.61 -9.20
N MET A 17 -52.75 13.37 -10.48
CA MET A 17 -51.78 12.34 -10.90
C MET A 17 -50.34 12.75 -10.56
N LEU A 18 -49.96 14.00 -10.78
CA LEU A 18 -48.68 14.58 -10.37
C LEU A 18 -48.50 14.51 -8.84
N ALA A 19 -49.51 14.90 -8.07
CA ALA A 19 -49.48 14.81 -6.60
C ALA A 19 -49.33 13.37 -6.07
N ARG A 20 -49.85 12.37 -6.79
CA ARG A 20 -49.70 10.95 -6.44
C ARG A 20 -48.31 10.39 -6.79
N LEU A 21 -47.62 10.96 -7.78
CA LEU A 21 -46.24 10.62 -8.13
C LEU A 21 -45.19 11.34 -7.27
N ILE A 22 -45.50 12.51 -6.70
CA ILE A 22 -44.53 13.31 -5.94
C ILE A 22 -44.03 12.57 -4.69
N LYS A 23 -44.90 11.88 -3.94
CA LYS A 23 -44.51 11.15 -2.72
C LYS A 23 -43.53 9.99 -2.97
N PRO A 24 -43.75 9.07 -3.93
CA PRO A 24 -42.78 8.03 -4.24
C PRO A 24 -41.48 8.58 -4.85
N VAL A 25 -41.54 9.66 -5.63
CA VAL A 25 -40.35 10.32 -6.18
C VAL A 25 -39.52 10.98 -5.06
N LEU A 26 -40.15 11.70 -4.13
CA LEU A 26 -39.46 12.27 -2.96
C LEU A 26 -38.82 11.18 -2.08
N LEU A 27 -39.51 10.06 -1.87
CA LEU A 27 -38.94 8.92 -1.13
C LEU A 27 -37.74 8.32 -1.86
N ALA A 28 -37.80 8.17 -3.18
CA ALA A 28 -36.69 7.69 -3.99
C ALA A 28 -35.48 8.64 -3.92
N CYS A 29 -35.72 9.95 -4.08
CA CYS A 29 -34.68 10.96 -3.92
C CYS A 29 -34.07 10.94 -2.51
N ALA A 30 -34.88 10.83 -1.46
CA ALA A 30 -34.37 10.77 -0.08
C ALA A 30 -33.50 9.53 0.17
N VAL A 31 -33.88 8.36 -0.35
CA VAL A 31 -33.08 7.13 -0.25
C VAL A 31 -31.76 7.27 -0.99
N PHE A 32 -31.78 7.78 -2.23
CA PHE A 32 -30.57 8.03 -3.01
C PHE A 32 -29.63 9.01 -2.30
N VAL A 33 -30.14 10.16 -1.85
CA VAL A 33 -29.33 11.16 -1.12
C VAL A 33 -28.73 10.58 0.15
N THR A 34 -29.50 9.80 0.91
CA THR A 34 -29.02 9.18 2.16
C THR A 34 -27.92 8.16 1.88
N VAL A 35 -28.10 7.30 0.88
CA VAL A 35 -27.09 6.32 0.45
C VAL A 35 -25.84 7.02 -0.05
N TRP A 36 -25.98 8.07 -0.87
CA TRP A 36 -24.85 8.85 -1.39
C TRP A 36 -24.06 9.52 -0.26
N VAL A 37 -24.74 10.17 0.70
CA VAL A 37 -24.07 10.80 1.84
C VAL A 37 -23.32 9.77 2.69
N LEU A 38 -23.94 8.62 3.00
CA LEU A 38 -23.28 7.55 3.74
C LEU A 38 -22.06 6.98 3.00
N VAL A 39 -22.16 6.78 1.69
CA VAL A 39 -21.06 6.27 0.86
C VAL A 39 -19.92 7.28 0.76
N ILE A 40 -20.23 8.58 0.57
CA ILE A 40 -19.22 9.64 0.51
C ILE A 40 -18.51 9.77 1.86
N VAL A 41 -19.25 9.77 2.98
CA VAL A 41 -18.67 9.79 4.33
C VAL A 41 -17.84 8.54 4.58
N TYR A 42 -18.29 7.37 4.13
CA TYR A 42 -17.53 6.13 4.22
C TYR A 42 -16.23 6.18 3.41
N TRP A 43 -16.25 6.70 2.18
CA TRP A 43 -15.05 6.87 1.36
C TRP A 43 -14.08 7.91 1.94
N GLN A 44 -14.60 9.00 2.52
CA GLN A 44 -13.79 9.99 3.24
C GLN A 44 -13.15 9.39 4.50
N TYR A 45 -13.91 8.59 5.25
CA TYR A 45 -13.42 7.95 6.48
C TYR A 45 -12.41 6.82 6.21
N THR A 46 -12.54 6.12 5.08
CA THR A 46 -11.67 5.00 4.71
C THR A 46 -10.57 5.35 3.70
N ALA A 47 -10.44 6.63 3.33
CA ALA A 47 -9.49 7.12 2.32
C ALA A 47 -9.45 6.28 1.02
N ARG A 48 -10.59 5.71 0.63
CA ARG A 48 -10.69 4.81 -0.52
C ARG A 48 -11.04 5.60 -1.77
N MET A 49 -10.14 5.67 -2.75
CA MET A 49 -10.46 6.22 -4.08
C MET A 49 -11.41 5.26 -4.82
N PRO A 50 -12.61 5.70 -5.22
CA PRO A 50 -13.59 4.84 -5.87
C PRO A 50 -13.19 4.56 -7.32
N SER A 51 -13.12 3.28 -7.69
CA SER A 51 -12.99 2.85 -9.09
C SER A 51 -14.28 3.12 -9.88
N THR A 52 -14.23 3.19 -11.21
CA THR A 52 -15.44 3.40 -12.05
C THR A 52 -16.54 2.36 -11.77
N SER A 53 -16.16 1.13 -11.43
CA SER A 53 -17.09 0.07 -11.02
C SER A 53 -17.67 0.32 -9.61
N ASP A 54 -16.87 0.80 -8.65
CA ASP A 54 -17.36 1.19 -7.33
C ASP A 54 -18.37 2.36 -7.43
N ILE A 55 -18.10 3.34 -8.29
CA ILE A 55 -19.02 4.47 -8.54
C ILE A 55 -20.39 3.94 -9.02
N VAL A 56 -20.41 3.04 -10.02
CA VAL A 56 -21.65 2.46 -10.54
C VAL A 56 -22.35 1.59 -9.48
N LEU A 57 -21.59 0.78 -8.74
CA LEU A 57 -22.14 -0.14 -7.75
C LEU A 57 -22.79 0.61 -6.57
N TYR A 58 -22.11 1.60 -6.01
CA TYR A 58 -22.57 2.30 -4.81
C TYR A 58 -23.55 3.43 -5.10
N LEU A 59 -23.39 4.17 -6.21
CA LEU A 59 -24.26 5.31 -6.51
C LEU A 59 -25.50 4.95 -7.32
N VAL A 60 -25.49 3.81 -8.03
CA VAL A 60 -26.61 3.39 -8.90
C VAL A 60 -27.21 2.05 -8.45
N VAL A 61 -26.42 0.98 -8.37
CA VAL A 61 -26.96 -0.38 -8.13
C VAL A 61 -27.52 -0.54 -6.72
N LEU A 62 -26.78 -0.12 -5.69
CA LEU A 62 -27.17 -0.24 -4.30
C LEU A 62 -28.49 0.50 -3.96
N PRO A 63 -28.69 1.78 -4.33
CA PRO A 63 -29.95 2.46 -4.05
C PRO A 63 -31.13 1.90 -4.86
N LEU A 64 -30.91 1.39 -6.08
CA LEU A 64 -31.93 0.66 -6.86
C LEU A 64 -32.34 -0.65 -6.19
N ALA A 65 -31.38 -1.42 -5.67
CA ALA A 65 -31.63 -2.66 -4.94
C ALA A 65 -32.44 -2.43 -3.67
N LEU A 66 -32.15 -1.35 -2.91
CA LEU A 66 -32.91 -0.95 -1.73
C LEU A 66 -34.35 -0.53 -2.08
N MET A 67 -34.54 0.18 -3.21
CA MET A 67 -35.87 0.53 -3.71
C MET A 67 -36.68 -0.71 -4.13
N LEU A 68 -36.06 -1.66 -4.84
CA LEU A 68 -36.68 -2.93 -5.21
C LEU A 68 -37.06 -3.75 -3.97
N PHE A 69 -36.15 -3.85 -3.01
CA PHE A 69 -36.39 -4.54 -1.75
C PHE A 69 -37.55 -3.92 -0.96
N TYR A 70 -37.59 -2.59 -0.82
CA TYR A 70 -38.70 -1.89 -0.20
C TYR A 70 -40.03 -2.09 -0.95
N GLY A 71 -40.00 -2.10 -2.28
CA GLY A 71 -41.18 -2.37 -3.11
C GLY A 71 -41.75 -3.77 -2.91
N VAL A 72 -40.89 -4.79 -2.86
CA VAL A 72 -41.25 -6.19 -2.58
C VAL A 72 -41.79 -6.33 -1.16
N LEU A 73 -41.09 -5.76 -0.18
CA LEU A 73 -41.50 -5.82 1.24
C LEU A 73 -42.85 -5.13 1.45
N ARG A 74 -43.07 -3.96 0.84
CA ARG A 74 -44.35 -3.26 0.89
C ARG A 74 -45.44 -4.06 0.18
N ARG A 75 -45.17 -4.72 -0.94
CA ARG A 75 -46.15 -5.60 -1.61
C ARG A 75 -46.56 -6.76 -0.73
N ILE A 76 -45.62 -7.37 -0.02
CA ILE A 76 -45.87 -8.48 0.92
C ILE A 76 -46.70 -7.98 2.11
N LEU A 77 -46.37 -6.81 2.66
CA LEU A 77 -47.07 -6.24 3.83
C LEU A 77 -48.46 -5.63 3.51
N THR A 78 -48.70 -5.23 2.25
CA THR A 78 -49.98 -4.66 1.81
C THR A 78 -50.87 -5.64 1.07
N ALA A 79 -50.40 -6.86 0.81
CA ALA A 79 -51.22 -7.94 0.30
C ALA A 79 -52.20 -8.38 1.41
N ALA A 80 -53.46 -7.98 1.29
CA ALA A 80 -54.52 -8.49 2.14
C ALA A 80 -54.69 -10.01 1.91
N PRO A 81 -54.97 -10.81 2.96
CA PRO A 81 -55.11 -12.24 2.82
C PRO A 81 -56.38 -12.58 2.04
N SER A 82 -56.23 -13.18 0.86
CA SER A 82 -57.34 -13.82 0.16
C SER A 82 -57.58 -15.19 0.78
N ALA A 83 -58.83 -15.44 1.16
CA ALA A 83 -59.30 -16.71 1.73
C ALA A 83 -59.36 -17.83 0.68
N ALA A 84 -59.37 -19.08 1.20
CA ALA A 84 -59.57 -20.39 0.56
C ALA A 84 -58.32 -21.05 -0.07
N ALA A 85 -58.03 -22.34 0.11
CA ALA A 85 -58.66 -23.45 0.85
C ALA A 85 -57.59 -24.52 1.15
N ALA A 86 -57.78 -25.29 2.21
CA ALA A 86 -56.95 -26.45 2.57
C ALA A 86 -57.12 -27.62 1.58
N PRO A 87 -56.16 -28.56 1.54
CA PRO A 87 -56.44 -29.82 2.22
C PRO A 87 -55.34 -30.28 3.18
N ALA A 88 -55.77 -31.11 4.12
CA ALA A 88 -54.99 -31.74 5.17
C ALA A 88 -54.31 -33.04 4.71
N VAL A 89 -53.25 -33.41 5.44
CA VAL A 89 -52.71 -34.74 5.85
C VAL A 89 -51.17 -34.61 5.81
N GLY A 90 -50.39 -34.90 6.84
CA GLY A 90 -50.66 -35.46 8.16
C GLY A 90 -49.45 -35.22 9.08
N ALA A 91 -49.70 -35.32 10.38
CA ALA A 91 -48.73 -35.12 11.43
C ALA A 91 -47.69 -36.25 11.50
N THR A 92 -46.43 -35.91 11.73
CA THR A 92 -45.57 -36.62 12.69
C THR A 92 -44.66 -35.64 13.41
N VAL A 93 -44.51 -35.89 14.71
CA VAL A 93 -43.85 -35.09 15.74
C VAL A 93 -42.37 -35.46 15.80
N ALA A 94 -41.48 -34.47 15.97
CA ALA A 94 -40.29 -34.62 16.81
C ALA A 94 -39.76 -33.25 17.22
N ALA A 95 -39.76 -33.01 18.53
CA ALA A 95 -39.18 -31.85 19.18
C ALA A 95 -37.65 -31.92 19.16
N GLY A 96 -37.00 -30.77 18.99
CA GLY A 96 -35.57 -30.57 19.19
C GLY A 96 -35.31 -29.10 19.48
N ALA A 97 -35.16 -28.77 20.76
CA ALA A 97 -34.75 -27.46 21.22
C ALA A 97 -33.33 -27.16 20.73
N GLY A 98 -33.15 -25.99 20.12
CA GLY A 98 -31.85 -25.44 19.73
C GLY A 98 -31.94 -23.92 19.70
N ALA A 99 -31.28 -23.29 20.67
CA ALA A 99 -31.13 -21.84 20.75
C ALA A 99 -30.50 -21.26 19.46
N PRO A 100 -30.77 -20.00 19.10
CA PRO A 100 -30.16 -19.37 17.95
C PRO A 100 -28.68 -19.08 18.26
N SER A 101 -27.78 -19.85 17.65
CA SER A 101 -26.36 -19.50 17.58
C SER A 101 -26.20 -18.24 16.72
N ALA A 102 -25.90 -17.14 17.39
CA ALA A 102 -25.30 -15.97 16.78
C ALA A 102 -23.82 -16.29 16.51
N SER A 103 -23.47 -16.64 15.27
CA SER A 103 -22.08 -16.61 14.79
C SER A 103 -22.04 -16.80 13.28
N ASN A 104 -21.78 -15.73 12.53
CA ASN A 104 -20.79 -15.71 11.45
C ASN A 104 -20.72 -14.33 10.80
N THR A 105 -19.90 -13.46 11.38
CA THR A 105 -19.36 -12.29 10.66
C THR A 105 -17.88 -12.03 11.01
N ALA A 106 -17.30 -12.72 12.00
CA ALA A 106 -15.90 -12.53 12.43
C ALA A 106 -14.86 -13.44 11.74
N ALA A 107 -15.27 -14.48 11.01
CA ALA A 107 -14.35 -15.43 10.37
C ALA A 107 -13.51 -14.91 9.18
N PRO A 108 -13.99 -13.99 8.31
CA PRO A 108 -13.20 -13.54 7.16
C PRO A 108 -12.05 -12.60 7.56
N GLU A 109 -12.23 -11.75 8.58
CA GLU A 109 -11.18 -10.79 9.03
C GLU A 109 -10.00 -11.52 9.68
N ALA A 110 -10.26 -12.44 10.61
CA ALA A 110 -9.22 -13.24 11.27
C ALA A 110 -8.42 -14.16 10.31
N SER A 111 -8.99 -14.48 9.14
CA SER A 111 -8.29 -15.22 8.08
C SER A 111 -7.41 -14.31 7.22
N GLN A 112 -7.85 -13.06 7.00
CA GLN A 112 -7.11 -12.05 6.26
C GLN A 112 -5.96 -11.43 7.08
N GLU A 113 -6.00 -11.50 8.40
CA GLU A 113 -4.91 -11.04 9.26
C GLU A 113 -3.67 -11.95 9.15
N ARG A 114 -3.84 -13.23 8.82
CA ARG A 114 -2.76 -14.22 8.66
C ARG A 114 -2.12 -14.25 7.26
N LEU A 115 -2.46 -13.31 6.40
CA LEU A 115 -1.86 -13.23 5.06
C LEU A 115 -0.40 -12.83 5.19
N GLN A 116 0.47 -13.57 4.51
CA GLN A 116 1.91 -13.35 4.52
C GLN A 116 2.42 -13.26 3.08
N MET A 117 3.42 -12.42 2.86
CA MET A 117 4.13 -12.38 1.59
C MET A 117 5.51 -13.00 1.75
N ALA A 118 6.00 -13.63 0.69
CA ALA A 118 7.40 -14.03 0.56
C ALA A 118 8.18 -12.87 -0.06
N VAL A 119 9.28 -12.47 0.57
CA VAL A 119 10.22 -11.50 -0.01
C VAL A 119 11.32 -12.28 -0.70
N LEU A 120 11.40 -12.16 -2.02
CA LEU A 120 12.36 -12.88 -2.86
C LEU A 120 13.64 -12.07 -3.09
N ALA A 121 13.49 -10.74 -3.18
CA ALA A 121 14.58 -9.80 -3.28
C ALA A 121 14.16 -8.46 -2.70
N PHE A 122 15.14 -7.64 -2.34
CA PHE A 122 14.96 -6.26 -1.92
C PHE A 122 16.09 -5.43 -2.53
N GLY A 123 15.84 -4.15 -2.77
CA GLY A 123 16.85 -3.23 -3.32
C GLY A 123 16.78 -1.88 -2.63
N LEU A 124 17.94 -1.26 -2.46
CA LEU A 124 18.13 0.04 -1.82
C LEU A 124 19.05 0.91 -2.66
N ARG A 125 18.74 2.19 -2.75
CA ARG A 125 19.65 3.25 -3.17
C ARG A 125 19.55 4.38 -2.17
N THR A 126 20.64 4.60 -1.43
CA THR A 126 20.67 5.57 -0.34
C THR A 126 21.99 6.36 -0.35
N PRO A 127 22.07 7.48 0.38
CA PRO A 127 23.31 8.24 0.55
C PRO A 127 24.46 7.44 1.16
N ARG A 128 24.17 6.31 1.82
CA ARG A 128 25.17 5.41 2.41
C ARG A 128 25.49 4.21 1.50
N GLY A 129 25.07 4.28 0.23
CA GLY A 129 25.29 3.25 -0.78
C GLY A 129 24.04 2.43 -1.09
N SER A 130 24.24 1.42 -1.94
CA SER A 130 23.23 0.46 -2.38
C SER A 130 23.23 -0.85 -1.58
N ASP A 131 24.33 -1.16 -0.89
CA ASP A 131 24.47 -2.37 -0.09
C ASP A 131 23.77 -2.24 1.27
N ALA A 132 22.87 -3.17 1.58
CA ALA A 132 22.04 -3.11 2.77
C ALA A 132 22.84 -3.30 4.07
N ASP A 133 23.95 -4.05 4.06
CA ASP A 133 24.84 -4.18 5.23
C ASP A 133 25.58 -2.87 5.54
N THR A 134 26.08 -2.20 4.50
CA THR A 134 26.70 -0.89 4.61
C THR A 134 25.70 0.14 5.15
N VAL A 135 24.46 0.14 4.65
CA VAL A 135 23.39 1.00 5.14
C VAL A 135 23.03 0.69 6.59
N ALA A 136 22.83 -0.60 6.94
CA ALA A 136 22.53 -1.02 8.32
C ALA A 136 23.62 -0.56 9.29
N THR A 137 24.89 -0.72 8.89
CA THR A 137 26.04 -0.29 9.69
C THR A 137 26.07 1.21 9.90
N ALA A 138 25.85 1.99 8.83
CA ALA A 138 25.83 3.45 8.92
C ALA A 138 24.70 3.96 9.82
N VAL A 139 23.51 3.36 9.72
CA VAL A 139 22.36 3.69 10.57
C VAL A 139 22.61 3.27 12.02
N GLY A 140 23.14 2.07 12.26
CA GLY A 140 23.45 1.58 13.62
C GLY A 140 24.55 2.37 14.32
N GLN A 141 25.48 2.95 13.56
CA GLN A 141 26.49 3.88 14.05
C GLN A 141 25.98 5.32 14.19
N ALA A 142 24.70 5.58 13.89
CA ALA A 142 24.08 6.90 13.91
C ALA A 142 24.89 7.95 13.11
N GLN A 143 25.43 7.56 11.96
CA GLN A 143 26.19 8.48 11.11
C GLN A 143 25.28 9.63 10.65
N THR A 144 25.66 10.87 10.92
CA THR A 144 24.86 12.04 10.55
C THR A 144 25.03 12.39 9.07
N PRO A 145 23.98 12.85 8.37
CA PRO A 145 24.14 13.39 7.01
C PRO A 145 25.19 14.50 6.96
N GLU A 146 25.78 14.70 5.78
CA GLU A 146 26.94 15.59 5.58
C GLU A 146 26.51 16.91 4.94
N LEU A 147 27.37 17.92 5.01
CA LEU A 147 27.15 19.20 4.32
C LEU A 147 27.36 19.00 2.82
N VAL A 148 26.40 19.45 2.02
CA VAL A 148 26.46 19.39 0.55
C VAL A 148 26.75 20.80 0.02
N PRO A 149 27.98 21.10 -0.46
CA PRO A 149 28.37 22.45 -0.88
C PRO A 149 27.55 23.04 -2.03
N GLU A 150 26.99 22.18 -2.88
CA GLU A 150 26.18 22.55 -4.03
C GLU A 150 24.78 23.02 -3.64
N LEU A 151 24.31 22.64 -2.44
CA LEU A 151 22.98 22.96 -1.92
C LEU A 151 23.06 24.11 -0.91
N ARG A 152 22.43 25.24 -1.21
CA ARG A 152 22.52 26.45 -0.38
C ARG A 152 21.19 26.84 0.25
N ASP A 153 21.26 27.37 1.46
CA ASP A 153 20.13 28.05 2.10
C ASP A 153 20.00 29.50 1.61
N GLY A 154 18.95 30.20 2.07
CA GLY A 154 18.68 31.60 1.74
C GLY A 154 19.74 32.59 2.22
N GLU A 155 20.63 32.18 3.14
CA GLU A 155 21.80 32.95 3.56
C GLU A 155 23.06 32.61 2.74
N GLY A 156 22.97 31.63 1.84
CA GLY A 156 24.04 31.18 0.96
C GLY A 156 24.99 30.16 1.59
N PHE A 157 24.64 29.59 2.74
CA PHE A 157 25.45 28.56 3.42
C PHE A 157 25.09 27.15 2.94
N PRO A 158 26.05 26.20 2.94
CA PRO A 158 25.78 24.81 2.61
C PRO A 158 24.77 24.15 3.56
N VAL A 159 23.90 23.32 3.00
CA VAL A 159 22.86 22.59 3.74
C VAL A 159 23.33 21.16 4.03
N ILE A 160 22.98 20.66 5.21
CA ILE A 160 23.16 19.24 5.56
C ILE A 160 22.13 18.42 4.77
N ALA A 161 22.54 17.42 4.01
CA ALA A 161 21.64 16.57 3.25
C ALA A 161 22.16 15.14 3.10
N GLY A 162 21.23 14.18 3.03
CA GLY A 162 21.51 12.83 2.57
C GLY A 162 21.41 12.78 1.06
N ARG A 163 22.50 13.13 0.36
CA ARG A 163 22.60 13.09 -1.11
C ARG A 163 23.29 11.82 -1.58
N VAL A 164 22.79 11.24 -2.68
CA VAL A 164 23.44 10.16 -3.42
C VAL A 164 24.39 10.77 -4.45
N GLU A 165 25.68 10.48 -4.34
CA GLU A 165 26.68 11.01 -5.25
C GLU A 165 26.63 10.34 -6.64
N GLY A 166 27.14 11.05 -7.65
CA GLY A 166 27.36 10.48 -8.99
C GLY A 166 26.13 10.39 -9.90
N ILE A 167 25.00 11.01 -9.54
CA ILE A 167 23.83 11.12 -10.43
C ILE A 167 24.00 12.35 -11.33
N ASP A 168 24.01 12.14 -12.64
CA ASP A 168 23.92 13.21 -13.65
C ASP A 168 22.46 13.35 -14.12
N GLU A 169 21.81 14.44 -13.70
CA GLU A 169 20.42 14.70 -14.05
C GLU A 169 20.23 15.00 -15.54
N ASN A 170 21.24 15.59 -16.21
CA ASN A 170 21.15 15.91 -17.62
C ASN A 170 21.28 14.65 -18.47
N GLU A 171 22.19 13.74 -18.12
CA GLU A 171 22.30 12.43 -18.80
C GLU A 171 20.96 11.68 -18.75
N LEU A 172 20.32 11.62 -17.58
CA LEU A 172 19.01 10.99 -17.45
C LEU A 172 17.93 11.74 -18.25
N ARG A 173 17.95 13.07 -18.26
CA ARG A 173 17.00 13.88 -19.05
C ARG A 173 17.12 13.57 -20.55
N GLU A 174 18.33 13.49 -21.07
CA GLU A 174 18.59 13.09 -22.46
C GLU A 174 18.06 11.66 -22.73
N HIS A 175 18.37 10.71 -21.85
CA HIS A 175 17.93 9.32 -22.00
C HIS A 175 16.40 9.15 -21.93
N LEU A 176 15.74 9.91 -21.05
CA LEU A 176 14.27 9.98 -20.99
C LEU A 176 13.72 10.55 -22.31
N ARG A 177 14.32 11.62 -22.84
CA ARG A 177 13.89 12.22 -24.10
C ARG A 177 14.02 11.26 -25.27
N GLU A 178 15.12 10.52 -25.35
CA GLU A 178 15.35 9.52 -26.41
C GLU A 178 14.41 8.33 -26.28
N SER A 179 14.26 7.79 -25.07
CA SER A 179 13.50 6.57 -24.81
C SER A 179 11.98 6.77 -24.86
N LEU A 180 11.49 7.96 -24.52
CA LEU A 180 10.05 8.27 -24.44
C LEU A 180 9.55 9.08 -25.65
N GLN A 181 10.34 9.19 -26.73
CA GLN A 181 9.91 9.80 -27.99
C GLN A 181 8.56 9.22 -28.47
N PRO A 182 7.66 10.05 -29.03
CA PRO A 182 6.23 9.85 -28.84
C PRO A 182 5.66 8.69 -29.65
N ALA A 183 4.97 7.79 -28.95
CA ALA A 183 3.91 6.96 -29.51
C ALA A 183 2.52 7.62 -29.40
N GLY A 184 2.43 8.93 -29.12
CA GLY A 184 1.15 9.66 -29.10
C GLY A 184 1.18 11.07 -28.50
N GLU A 185 1.42 11.22 -27.20
CA GLU A 185 1.40 12.51 -26.50
C GLU A 185 2.82 13.07 -26.29
N ALA A 186 2.98 14.38 -26.50
CA ALA A 186 4.22 15.08 -26.20
C ALA A 186 4.35 15.25 -24.67
N LEU A 187 5.13 14.39 -24.04
CA LEU A 187 5.52 14.56 -22.63
C LEU A 187 6.62 15.62 -22.54
N ASP A 188 6.41 16.60 -21.66
CA ASP A 188 7.39 17.64 -21.37
C ASP A 188 8.43 17.12 -20.35
N VAL A 189 9.45 16.42 -20.86
CA VAL A 189 10.58 15.91 -20.06
C VAL A 189 11.50 17.06 -19.62
N ASP A 190 11.58 18.14 -20.39
CA ASP A 190 12.46 19.28 -20.10
C ASP A 190 11.97 20.11 -18.90
N ALA A 191 10.67 20.08 -18.63
CA ALA A 191 10.09 20.69 -17.42
C ALA A 191 10.33 19.90 -16.13
N LEU A 192 10.95 18.71 -16.16
CA LEU A 192 11.22 17.93 -14.94
C LEU A 192 12.28 18.62 -14.06
N PRO A 193 11.92 18.96 -12.81
CA PRO A 193 12.89 19.41 -11.81
C PRO A 193 13.95 18.35 -11.51
N ASP A 194 15.13 18.80 -11.09
CA ASP A 194 16.28 17.94 -10.81
C ASP A 194 15.96 16.87 -9.75
N ASP A 195 15.23 17.21 -8.69
CA ASP A 195 14.81 16.22 -7.68
C ASP A 195 13.90 15.11 -8.25
N ARG A 196 13.11 15.39 -9.29
CA ARG A 196 12.33 14.35 -9.99
C ARG A 196 13.23 13.42 -10.77
N LEU A 197 14.21 13.99 -11.49
CA LEU A 197 15.19 13.22 -12.25
C LEU A 197 16.01 12.32 -11.32
N ARG A 198 16.51 12.86 -10.21
CA ARG A 198 17.24 12.09 -9.19
C ARG A 198 16.41 10.93 -8.64
N ALA A 199 15.15 11.17 -8.27
CA ALA A 199 14.27 10.10 -7.79
C ALA A 199 14.00 9.02 -8.87
N ILE A 200 13.80 9.42 -10.14
CA ILE A 200 13.65 8.47 -11.26
C ILE A 200 14.93 7.66 -11.44
N HIS A 201 16.11 8.27 -11.37
CA HIS A 201 17.39 7.56 -11.47
C HIS A 201 17.49 6.47 -10.40
N LEU A 202 17.32 6.86 -9.12
CA LEU A 202 17.41 5.94 -7.98
C LEU A 202 16.42 4.78 -8.12
N MET A 203 15.18 5.08 -8.51
CA MET A 203 14.15 4.07 -8.75
C MET A 203 14.52 3.11 -9.87
N SER A 204 15.17 3.61 -10.92
CA SER A 204 15.57 2.82 -12.10
C SER A 204 16.59 1.75 -11.73
N ASP A 205 17.57 2.12 -10.91
CA ASP A 205 18.61 1.20 -10.46
C ASP A 205 18.02 0.08 -9.60
N VAL A 206 17.12 0.42 -8.66
CA VAL A 206 16.42 -0.58 -7.83
C VAL A 206 15.53 -1.47 -8.71
N LEU A 207 14.79 -0.88 -9.65
CA LEU A 207 13.95 -1.64 -10.57
C LEU A 207 14.77 -2.66 -11.37
N GLN A 208 15.94 -2.27 -11.88
CA GLN A 208 16.79 -3.15 -12.67
C GLN A 208 17.24 -4.39 -11.88
N GLU A 209 17.66 -4.20 -10.62
CA GLU A 209 18.01 -5.31 -9.73
C GLU A 209 16.82 -6.25 -9.49
N LEU A 210 15.65 -5.67 -9.17
CA LEU A 210 14.45 -6.47 -8.89
C LEU A 210 13.91 -7.19 -10.14
N LEU A 211 14.06 -6.60 -11.32
CA LEU A 211 13.72 -7.25 -12.59
C LEU A 211 14.63 -8.43 -12.88
N ALA A 212 15.93 -8.32 -12.58
CA ALA A 212 16.87 -9.43 -12.71
C ALA A 212 16.50 -10.59 -11.78
N SER A 213 16.20 -10.31 -10.50
CA SER A 213 15.73 -11.33 -9.55
C SER A 213 14.37 -11.91 -9.94
N ALA A 214 13.47 -11.11 -10.52
CA ALA A 214 12.18 -11.58 -11.00
C ALA A 214 12.35 -12.54 -12.18
N ALA A 215 13.24 -12.22 -13.13
CA ALA A 215 13.55 -13.09 -14.26
C ALA A 215 14.13 -14.43 -13.79
N GLU A 216 15.04 -14.42 -12.80
CA GLU A 216 15.57 -15.64 -12.19
C GLU A 216 14.48 -16.48 -11.51
N ALA A 217 13.60 -15.86 -10.71
CA ALA A 217 12.49 -16.55 -10.07
C ALA A 217 11.51 -17.18 -11.08
N ILE A 218 11.22 -16.47 -12.19
CA ILE A 218 10.38 -16.98 -13.27
C ILE A 218 11.05 -18.15 -14.00
N ALA A 219 12.35 -18.05 -14.28
CA ALA A 219 13.11 -19.13 -14.92
C ALA A 219 13.12 -20.40 -14.06
N ASN A 220 13.44 -20.26 -12.77
CA ASN A 220 13.44 -21.36 -11.80
C ASN A 220 12.05 -22.03 -11.67
N ALA A 221 10.98 -21.23 -11.70
CA ALA A 221 9.62 -21.75 -11.73
C ALA A 221 9.31 -22.51 -13.02
N GLY A 222 9.78 -22.02 -14.18
CA GLY A 222 9.66 -22.70 -15.46
C GLY A 222 10.33 -24.08 -15.47
N ASP A 223 11.54 -24.17 -14.91
CA ASP A 223 12.27 -25.43 -14.77
C ASP A 223 11.57 -26.39 -13.80
N ALA A 224 11.07 -25.91 -12.67
CA ALA A 224 10.30 -26.74 -11.73
C ALA A 224 9.02 -27.32 -12.37
N LEU A 225 8.35 -26.54 -13.23
CA LEU A 225 7.18 -27.00 -13.99
C LEU A 225 7.55 -28.01 -15.08
N SER A 226 8.71 -27.86 -15.73
CA SER A 226 9.18 -28.80 -16.75
C SER A 226 9.62 -30.14 -16.15
N VAL A 227 10.31 -30.13 -15.00
CA VAL A 227 10.76 -31.32 -14.28
C VAL A 227 9.61 -32.10 -13.65
N ARG A 228 8.54 -31.43 -13.19
CA ARG A 228 7.31 -32.08 -12.68
C ARG A 228 6.44 -32.68 -13.77
N ALA A 229 6.80 -32.53 -15.04
CA ALA A 229 6.13 -33.16 -16.18
C ALA A 229 6.94 -34.34 -16.82
N PRO A 230 7.45 -35.34 -16.08
CA PRO A 230 8.03 -36.51 -16.72
C PRO A 230 6.90 -37.46 -17.11
N GLY A 231 6.44 -37.35 -18.36
CA GLY A 231 5.58 -38.35 -18.99
C GLY A 231 4.17 -37.90 -19.33
N ARG A 232 4.00 -37.05 -20.35
CA ARG A 232 2.71 -36.98 -21.06
C ARG A 232 2.87 -36.62 -22.54
N PHE A 233 3.12 -37.63 -23.37
CA PHE A 233 2.79 -37.57 -24.79
C PHE A 233 1.47 -38.34 -25.05
N VAL A 234 0.48 -37.57 -25.52
CA VAL A 234 -0.67 -37.85 -26.41
C VAL A 234 -1.72 -38.93 -26.05
N SER A 235 -2.95 -38.48 -25.73
CA SER A 235 -4.16 -38.66 -26.56
C SER A 235 -5.42 -38.32 -25.75
N SER A 236 -6.33 -37.55 -26.36
CA SER A 236 -7.64 -37.11 -25.83
C SER A 236 -7.61 -35.91 -24.86
N GLY A 237 -7.53 -34.70 -25.43
CA GLY A 237 -8.15 -33.48 -24.89
C GLY A 237 -7.61 -32.90 -23.57
N SER A 238 -6.50 -32.15 -23.65
CA SER A 238 -5.97 -31.22 -22.61
C SER A 238 -5.34 -31.90 -21.37
N VAL A 239 -4.19 -31.51 -20.82
CA VAL A 239 -3.54 -30.19 -20.71
C VAL A 239 -2.05 -30.37 -21.00
N ILE A 240 -1.57 -29.68 -22.04
CA ILE A 240 -0.19 -29.20 -22.10
C ILE A 240 -0.19 -27.93 -21.24
N PRO A 241 0.77 -27.72 -20.30
CA PRO A 241 0.92 -26.40 -19.70
C PRO A 241 1.29 -25.44 -20.82
N GLY A 242 0.30 -24.74 -21.35
CA GLY A 242 0.52 -23.74 -22.38
C GLY A 242 1.21 -22.51 -21.78
N PRO A 243 1.58 -21.51 -22.61
CA PRO A 243 2.01 -20.17 -22.18
C PRO A 243 1.01 -19.42 -21.26
N ALA A 244 -0.08 -20.07 -20.86
CA ALA A 244 -1.13 -19.57 -19.98
C ALA A 244 -0.82 -19.74 -18.47
N SER A 245 0.27 -20.42 -18.09
CA SER A 245 0.69 -20.62 -16.68
C SER A 245 1.97 -19.87 -16.28
N ALA A 246 2.52 -19.04 -17.17
CA ALA A 246 3.64 -18.17 -16.80
C ALA A 246 3.21 -17.22 -15.66
N PRO A 247 4.05 -17.00 -14.64
CA PRO A 247 3.76 -16.06 -13.57
C PRO A 247 3.47 -14.67 -14.14
N GLN A 248 2.53 -13.92 -13.58
CA GLN A 248 2.35 -12.52 -13.95
C GLN A 248 3.29 -11.62 -13.14
N LEU A 249 3.88 -10.61 -13.77
CA LEU A 249 4.70 -9.61 -13.06
C LEU A 249 3.91 -8.32 -12.89
N ASN A 250 3.57 -7.96 -11.65
CA ASN A 250 2.93 -6.68 -11.36
C ASN A 250 3.95 -5.74 -10.73
N ILE A 251 3.90 -4.46 -11.08
CA ILE A 251 4.81 -3.43 -10.58
C ILE A 251 3.96 -2.29 -10.04
N SER A 252 4.23 -1.88 -8.81
CA SER A 252 3.52 -0.77 -8.16
C SER A 252 4.52 0.26 -7.67
N LEU A 253 4.41 1.46 -8.23
CA LEU A 253 5.24 2.61 -7.93
C LEU A 253 4.53 3.46 -6.88
N LEU A 254 5.22 3.83 -5.81
CA LEU A 254 4.80 4.84 -4.86
C LEU A 254 5.63 6.09 -5.10
N LEU A 255 4.99 7.12 -5.66
CA LEU A 255 5.62 8.40 -5.93
C LEU A 255 5.03 9.50 -5.03
N PRO A 256 5.81 10.54 -4.70
CA PRO A 256 5.36 11.60 -3.79
C PRO A 256 4.11 12.31 -4.30
N GLY A 257 3.16 12.61 -3.41
CA GLY A 257 1.90 13.27 -3.75
C GLY A 257 2.10 14.65 -4.39
N ALA A 258 3.20 15.33 -4.05
CA ALA A 258 3.59 16.62 -4.61
C ALA A 258 3.97 16.56 -6.11
N TRP A 259 4.11 15.38 -6.70
CA TRP A 259 4.40 15.27 -8.13
C TRP A 259 3.18 15.70 -8.96
N SER A 260 3.41 16.34 -10.10
CA SER A 260 2.33 16.58 -11.06
C SER A 260 1.87 15.27 -11.72
N GLU A 261 0.72 15.31 -12.39
CA GLU A 261 0.25 14.13 -13.13
C GLU A 261 1.18 13.80 -14.30
N ASN A 262 1.69 14.82 -14.99
CA ASN A 262 2.68 14.66 -16.06
C ASN A 262 3.97 13.98 -15.54
N GLU A 263 4.50 14.42 -14.40
CA GLU A 263 5.69 13.80 -13.77
C GLU A 263 5.47 12.31 -13.47
N ARG A 264 4.31 11.94 -12.92
CA ARG A 264 3.98 10.53 -12.65
C ARG A 264 3.82 9.71 -13.92
N VAL A 265 3.23 10.28 -14.97
CA VAL A 265 3.11 9.63 -16.28
C VAL A 265 4.49 9.36 -16.87
N ILE A 266 5.41 10.33 -16.83
CA ILE A 266 6.78 10.16 -17.31
C ILE A 266 7.48 9.01 -16.56
N ALA A 267 7.44 9.02 -15.22
CA ALA A 267 8.05 7.96 -14.42
C ALA A 267 7.41 6.59 -14.68
N THR A 268 6.08 6.53 -14.85
CA THR A 268 5.38 5.27 -15.16
C THR A 268 5.78 4.74 -16.53
N GLN A 269 5.80 5.59 -17.57
CA GLN A 269 6.20 5.18 -18.92
C GLN A 269 7.67 4.76 -18.97
N TRP A 270 8.53 5.42 -18.19
CA TRP A 270 9.91 5.03 -18.03
C TRP A 270 10.07 3.63 -17.44
N VAL A 271 9.35 3.32 -16.36
CA VAL A 271 9.34 1.96 -15.78
C VAL A 271 8.85 0.95 -16.81
N GLN A 272 7.77 1.25 -17.53
CA GLN A 272 7.26 0.38 -18.60
C GLN A 272 8.29 0.17 -19.72
N GLN A 273 9.09 1.18 -20.05
CA GLN A 273 10.18 1.07 -21.02
C GLN A 273 11.27 0.13 -20.52
N ARG A 274 11.72 0.30 -19.27
CA ARG A 274 12.72 -0.58 -18.65
C ARG A 274 12.28 -2.05 -18.60
N VAL A 275 11.02 -2.29 -18.28
CA VAL A 275 10.46 -3.65 -18.27
C VAL A 275 10.44 -4.26 -19.68
N ARG A 276 10.09 -3.46 -20.70
CA ARG A 276 10.09 -3.89 -22.11
C ARG A 276 11.49 -4.23 -22.62
N GLU A 277 12.50 -3.50 -22.17
CA GLU A 277 13.90 -3.77 -22.53
C GLU A 277 14.45 -5.03 -21.85
N GLY A 278 13.99 -5.35 -20.64
CA GLY A 278 14.40 -6.54 -19.91
C GLY A 278 13.84 -7.84 -20.50
N ASP A 279 12.51 -7.94 -20.60
CA ASP A 279 11.84 -9.11 -21.20
C ASP A 279 10.46 -8.72 -21.79
N ALA A 280 10.43 -8.54 -23.11
CA ALA A 280 9.21 -8.19 -23.84
C ALA A 280 8.16 -9.31 -23.89
N SER A 281 8.52 -10.56 -23.59
CA SER A 281 7.62 -11.71 -23.69
C SER A 281 6.77 -11.93 -22.44
N GLN A 282 7.22 -11.36 -21.32
CA GLN A 282 6.60 -11.47 -20.02
C GLN A 282 5.30 -10.65 -19.94
N ARG A 283 4.27 -11.18 -19.28
CA ARG A 283 3.05 -10.40 -18.99
C ARG A 283 3.30 -9.53 -17.78
N TRP A 284 3.23 -8.21 -17.98
CA TRP A 284 3.45 -7.25 -16.92
C TRP A 284 2.36 -6.18 -16.83
N HIS A 285 2.20 -5.64 -15.62
CA HIS A 285 1.35 -4.49 -15.33
C HIS A 285 2.12 -3.49 -14.49
N VAL A 286 1.93 -2.19 -14.74
CA VAL A 286 2.55 -1.11 -13.96
C VAL A 286 1.47 -0.16 -13.48
N ASP A 287 1.39 0.01 -12.16
CA ASP A 287 0.53 0.97 -11.48
C ASP A 287 1.36 2.04 -10.76
N CYS A 288 0.82 3.25 -10.69
CA CYS A 288 1.41 4.34 -9.92
C CYS A 288 0.44 4.83 -8.85
N PHE A 289 0.93 4.94 -7.62
CA PHE A 289 0.23 5.43 -6.45
C PHE A 289 0.86 6.74 -5.97
N LYS A 290 0.03 7.61 -5.41
CA LYS A 290 0.46 8.87 -4.79
C LYS A 290 0.66 8.63 -3.30
N SER A 291 1.82 9.04 -2.78
CA SER A 291 2.05 9.12 -1.34
C SER A 291 1.50 10.45 -0.83
N GLU A 292 0.31 10.38 -0.26
CA GLU A 292 -0.38 11.47 0.43
C GLU A 292 -0.56 11.09 1.91
N ASP A 293 -0.97 12.03 2.77
CA ASP A 293 -1.09 11.83 4.22
C ASP A 293 -1.79 10.49 4.56
N GLY A 294 -1.04 9.56 5.17
CA GLY A 294 -1.52 8.22 5.54
C GLY A 294 -1.37 7.12 4.48
N VAL A 295 -0.99 7.43 3.24
CA VAL A 295 -0.62 6.46 2.19
C VAL A 295 0.89 6.34 2.11
N SER A 296 1.40 5.30 2.78
CA SER A 296 2.83 5.00 2.93
C SER A 296 3.24 3.75 2.14
N GLY A 297 4.54 3.46 2.04
CA GLY A 297 5.06 2.22 1.45
C GLY A 297 4.46 0.98 2.11
N MET A 298 4.32 0.97 3.43
CA MET A 298 3.69 -0.13 4.17
C MET A 298 2.19 -0.29 3.84
N ALA A 299 1.47 0.82 3.58
CA ALA A 299 0.08 0.75 3.13
C ALA A 299 -0.04 0.18 1.70
N LEU A 300 0.93 0.49 0.83
CA LEU A 300 1.04 -0.16 -0.47
C LEU A 300 1.28 -1.67 -0.32
N LEU A 301 2.13 -2.09 0.61
CA LEU A 301 2.40 -3.51 0.88
C LEU A 301 1.16 -4.27 1.39
N ASP A 302 0.31 -3.64 2.22
CA ASP A 302 -0.97 -4.24 2.62
C ASP A 302 -1.88 -4.48 1.40
N ARG A 303 -1.99 -3.48 0.51
CA ARG A 303 -2.76 -3.61 -0.73
C ARG A 303 -2.22 -4.75 -1.62
N ILE A 304 -0.90 -4.83 -1.77
CA ILE A 304 -0.24 -5.88 -2.55
C ILE A 304 -0.51 -7.25 -1.92
N SER A 305 -0.42 -7.38 -0.60
CA SER A 305 -0.75 -8.62 0.11
C SER A 305 -2.17 -9.10 -0.21
N LEU A 306 -3.15 -8.20 -0.13
CA LEU A 306 -4.54 -8.51 -0.47
C LEU A 306 -4.71 -8.92 -1.94
N SER A 307 -4.02 -8.26 -2.86
CA SER A 307 -4.06 -8.61 -4.29
C SER A 307 -3.43 -9.97 -4.56
N LEU A 308 -2.22 -10.22 -4.05
CA LEU A 308 -1.50 -11.50 -4.21
C LEU A 308 -2.32 -12.70 -3.72
N HIS A 309 -3.09 -12.54 -2.64
CA HIS A 309 -3.93 -13.63 -2.11
C HIS A 309 -5.30 -13.77 -2.82
N ARG A 310 -5.71 -12.78 -3.62
CA ARG A 310 -6.87 -12.88 -4.51
C ARG A 310 -6.50 -13.48 -5.86
N GLU A 311 -5.24 -13.34 -6.28
CA GLU A 311 -4.75 -13.93 -7.51
C GLU A 311 -4.84 -15.46 -7.48
N GLN A 312 -5.44 -16.02 -8.53
CA GLN A 312 -5.56 -17.48 -8.68
C GLN A 312 -4.32 -18.08 -9.35
N ARG A 313 -3.48 -17.24 -9.94
CA ARG A 313 -2.27 -17.63 -10.67
C ARG A 313 -1.04 -17.24 -9.86
N PRO A 314 0.09 -17.96 -10.03
CA PRO A 314 1.37 -17.49 -9.53
C PRO A 314 1.65 -16.07 -10.05
N ALA A 315 1.96 -15.15 -9.15
CA ALA A 315 2.23 -13.77 -9.49
C ALA A 315 3.41 -13.27 -8.66
N LEU A 316 4.28 -12.53 -9.33
CA LEU A 316 5.33 -11.73 -8.72
C LEU A 316 4.87 -10.28 -8.65
N TRP A 317 5.25 -9.59 -7.58
CA TRP A 317 4.95 -8.19 -7.38
C TRP A 317 6.20 -7.42 -7.03
N ILE A 318 6.53 -6.39 -7.80
CA ILE A 318 7.57 -5.42 -7.46
C ILE A 318 6.87 -4.22 -6.83
N ALA A 319 7.18 -3.94 -5.56
CA ALA A 319 6.81 -2.70 -4.90
C ALA A 319 8.02 -1.76 -4.94
N LEU A 320 7.85 -0.54 -5.44
CA LEU A 320 8.91 0.46 -5.55
C LEU A 320 8.44 1.77 -4.92
N ALA A 321 9.34 2.43 -4.20
CA ALA A 321 9.14 3.79 -3.71
C ALA A 321 10.41 4.60 -3.91
N ALA A 322 10.27 5.84 -4.35
CA ALA A 322 11.39 6.75 -4.54
C ALA A 322 10.98 8.19 -4.25
N ASP A 323 11.87 8.94 -3.63
CA ASP A 323 11.70 10.37 -3.43
C ASP A 323 13.08 11.04 -3.39
N SER A 324 13.11 12.31 -3.78
CA SER A 324 14.24 13.18 -3.55
C SER A 324 13.75 14.56 -3.11
N SER A 325 14.40 15.04 -2.06
CA SER A 325 14.30 16.43 -1.63
C SER A 325 15.57 17.23 -1.88
N VAL A 326 16.49 16.66 -2.67
CA VAL A 326 17.78 17.26 -3.02
C VAL A 326 17.61 18.12 -4.27
N SER A 327 17.12 19.35 -4.07
CA SER A 327 17.16 20.41 -5.08
C SER A 327 17.10 21.80 -4.44
N GLU A 328 17.74 22.78 -5.06
CA GLU A 328 17.71 24.19 -4.65
C GLU A 328 16.27 24.70 -4.49
N ALA A 329 15.38 24.36 -5.43
CA ALA A 329 13.98 24.74 -5.39
C ALA A 329 13.24 24.13 -4.18
N ARG A 330 13.56 22.88 -3.79
CA ARG A 330 12.95 22.25 -2.61
C ARG A 330 13.49 22.87 -1.32
N ILE A 331 14.79 23.14 -1.25
CA ILE A 331 15.42 23.75 -0.08
C ILE A 331 14.83 25.13 0.18
N ALA A 332 14.80 26.00 -0.84
CA ALA A 332 14.22 27.33 -0.73
C ALA A 332 12.75 27.28 -0.27
N ARG A 333 11.97 26.34 -0.82
CA ARG A 333 10.58 26.12 -0.41
C ARG A 333 10.48 25.70 1.06
N TRP A 334 11.23 24.67 1.49
CA TRP A 334 11.20 24.21 2.88
C TRP A 334 11.67 25.27 3.85
N GLU A 335 12.63 26.10 3.47
CA GLU A 335 13.07 27.21 4.29
C GLU A 335 11.95 28.26 4.47
N SER A 336 11.28 28.63 3.37
CA SER A 336 10.16 29.58 3.38
C SER A 336 8.97 29.08 4.21
N GLU A 337 8.74 27.76 4.21
CA GLU A 337 7.69 27.09 5.00
C GLU A 337 8.13 26.81 6.45
N GLY A 338 9.38 27.12 6.81
CA GLY A 338 9.93 26.85 8.14
C GLY A 338 10.14 25.37 8.44
N LEU A 339 10.17 24.53 7.41
CA LEU A 339 10.35 23.08 7.48
C LEU A 339 11.81 22.65 7.38
N LEU A 340 12.74 23.46 6.88
CA LEU A 340 14.14 23.07 6.73
C LEU A 340 14.87 23.00 8.08
N TYR A 341 15.65 21.94 8.30
CA TYR A 341 16.53 21.82 9.45
C TYR A 341 17.61 22.92 9.43
N SER A 342 17.73 23.64 10.55
CA SER A 342 18.79 24.63 10.73
C SER A 342 19.20 24.73 12.21
N THR A 343 20.21 25.54 12.50
CA THR A 343 20.62 25.83 13.89
C THR A 343 19.49 26.45 14.72
N ALA A 344 18.66 27.29 14.11
CA ALA A 344 17.46 27.86 14.71
C ALA A 344 16.27 26.88 14.75
N ARG A 345 16.22 25.91 13.83
CA ARG A 345 15.12 24.96 13.65
C ARG A 345 15.61 23.51 13.74
N ARG A 346 15.91 23.08 14.97
CA ARG A 346 16.39 21.71 15.26
C ARG A 346 15.36 20.60 15.03
N ASN A 347 14.08 20.95 14.86
CA ASN A 347 13.00 20.02 14.52
C ASN A 347 12.63 20.06 13.02
N GLY A 348 13.39 20.80 12.20
CA GLY A 348 13.18 20.82 10.75
C GLY A 348 13.55 19.50 10.09
N ARG A 349 13.28 19.36 8.81
CA ARG A 349 13.62 18.22 7.97
C ARG A 349 15.00 18.43 7.37
N VAL A 350 15.84 17.40 7.48
CA VAL A 350 17.10 17.32 6.75
C VAL A 350 16.78 16.77 5.36
N PRO A 351 17.09 17.46 4.25
CA PRO A 351 16.87 16.92 2.92
C PRO A 351 17.55 15.56 2.75
N GLY A 352 16.84 14.64 2.10
CA GLY A 352 17.32 13.32 1.78
C GLY A 352 16.70 12.82 0.49
N GLU A 353 17.28 11.75 -0.04
CA GLU A 353 16.74 11.04 -1.18
C GLU A 353 17.06 9.56 -1.09
N ALA A 354 16.16 8.73 -1.60
CA ALA A 354 16.36 7.30 -1.67
C ALA A 354 15.39 6.67 -2.68
N ALA A 355 15.74 5.47 -3.10
CA ALA A 355 14.77 4.52 -3.62
C ALA A 355 14.88 3.20 -2.86
N ALA A 356 13.74 2.54 -2.70
CA ALA A 356 13.65 1.22 -2.08
C ALA A 356 12.60 0.39 -2.79
N GLY A 357 12.80 -0.92 -2.81
CA GLY A 357 11.82 -1.82 -3.37
C GLY A 357 11.95 -3.26 -2.90
N LEU A 358 10.88 -4.01 -3.12
CA LEU A 358 10.74 -5.41 -2.76
C LEU A 358 10.19 -6.19 -3.93
N LEU A 359 10.75 -7.38 -4.19
CA LEU A 359 10.15 -8.40 -5.03
C LEU A 359 9.41 -9.40 -4.14
N LEU A 360 8.11 -9.52 -4.37
CA LEU A 360 7.16 -10.21 -3.51
C LEU A 360 6.46 -11.33 -4.25
N ALA A 361 6.18 -12.42 -3.52
CA ALA A 361 5.28 -13.49 -3.93
C ALA A 361 4.28 -13.78 -2.80
N ARG A 362 3.23 -14.54 -3.10
CA ARG A 362 2.30 -15.01 -2.07
C ARG A 362 3.02 -15.94 -1.08
N GLY A 363 2.78 -15.76 0.22
CA GLY A 363 3.29 -16.64 1.25
C GLY A 363 2.82 -18.09 1.03
N GLY A 364 3.78 -19.02 1.07
CA GLY A 364 3.51 -20.45 0.81
C GLY A 364 3.34 -20.80 -0.67
N ASP A 365 3.63 -19.90 -1.61
CA ASP A 365 3.73 -20.27 -3.03
C ASP A 365 5.02 -21.07 -3.29
N ALA A 366 4.93 -22.39 -3.23
CA ALA A 366 6.08 -23.28 -3.41
C ALA A 366 6.68 -23.27 -4.83
N LEU A 367 6.06 -22.59 -5.80
CA LEU A 367 6.62 -22.45 -7.14
C LEU A 367 7.60 -21.27 -7.22
N LEU A 368 7.23 -20.13 -6.61
CA LEU A 368 7.97 -18.87 -6.73
C LEU A 368 8.77 -18.52 -5.48
N ALA A 369 8.33 -18.98 -4.31
CA ALA A 369 8.92 -18.64 -3.03
C ALA A 369 9.76 -19.80 -2.49
N PRO A 370 11.08 -19.62 -2.33
CA PRO A 370 11.92 -20.52 -1.56
C PRO A 370 11.38 -20.74 -0.14
N ALA A 371 11.73 -21.88 0.45
CA ALA A 371 11.28 -22.26 1.79
C ALA A 371 11.88 -21.34 2.87
N ASP A 372 13.10 -20.88 2.65
CA ASP A 372 13.90 -19.97 3.48
C ASP A 372 13.67 -18.48 3.19
N ALA A 373 12.83 -18.15 2.20
CA ALA A 373 12.48 -16.77 1.90
C ALA A 373 11.86 -16.08 3.12
N VAL A 374 12.28 -14.82 3.35
CA VAL A 374 11.73 -13.98 4.42
C VAL A 374 10.22 -13.85 4.23
N ARG A 375 9.48 -14.02 5.33
CA ARG A 375 8.05 -13.75 5.39
C ARG A 375 7.84 -12.34 5.92
N LEU A 376 7.03 -11.60 5.19
CA LEU A 376 6.53 -10.31 5.61
C LEU A 376 5.06 -10.48 6.01
N SER A 377 4.74 -10.10 7.25
CA SER A 377 3.37 -10.14 7.76
C SER A 377 2.49 -9.13 7.03
N ARG A 378 1.18 -9.26 7.21
CA ARG A 378 0.27 -8.14 6.96
C ARG A 378 0.56 -7.00 7.95
N GLY A 379 0.39 -5.75 7.50
CA GLY A 379 0.65 -4.57 8.32
C GLY A 379 -0.47 -4.28 9.31
N ALA A 380 -0.10 -3.75 10.47
CA ALA A 380 -1.02 -3.14 11.42
C ALA A 380 -0.89 -1.62 11.32
N SER A 381 -1.98 -0.93 10.98
CA SER A 381 -1.99 0.51 10.74
C SER A 381 -3.08 1.23 11.54
N GLY A 382 -2.86 2.51 11.80
CA GLY A 382 -3.83 3.38 12.44
C GLY A 382 -3.29 4.79 12.60
N GLN A 383 -4.04 5.64 13.31
CA GLN A 383 -3.70 7.04 13.50
C GLN A 383 -3.71 7.42 14.97
N ARG A 384 -2.80 8.31 15.35
CA ARG A 384 -2.76 8.95 16.66
C ARG A 384 -3.91 9.96 16.77
N GLU A 385 -4.53 10.00 17.94
CA GLU A 385 -5.56 11.01 18.26
C GLU A 385 -4.99 12.44 18.26
N ALA A 386 -3.75 12.59 18.74
CA ALA A 386 -3.02 13.86 18.74
C ALA A 386 -1.73 13.77 17.93
N SER A 387 -1.41 14.86 17.24
CA SER A 387 -0.16 14.98 16.47
C SER A 387 1.04 14.69 17.37
N ALA A 388 1.96 13.86 16.86
CA ALA A 388 3.23 13.60 17.52
C ALA A 388 4.07 14.87 17.71
N ASP A 389 3.89 15.87 16.86
CA ASP A 389 4.69 17.10 16.88
C ASP A 389 4.23 18.09 17.97
N THR A 390 3.00 17.96 18.47
CA THR A 390 2.45 18.80 19.56
C THR A 390 2.30 18.06 20.88
N ALA A 391 2.43 16.73 20.87
CA ALA A 391 2.36 15.90 22.07
C ALA A 391 3.47 16.27 23.06
N ARG A 392 3.09 16.50 24.33
CA ARG A 392 4.03 16.87 25.40
C ARG A 392 4.77 15.66 25.99
N THR A 393 4.19 14.47 25.86
CA THR A 393 4.71 13.24 26.44
C THR A 393 4.82 12.18 25.35
N PRO A 394 5.91 11.39 25.33
CA PRO A 394 6.03 10.26 24.43
C PRO A 394 4.89 9.25 24.67
N ASP A 395 4.20 8.88 23.61
CA ASP A 395 3.09 7.92 23.65
C ASP A 395 3.34 6.86 22.58
N ALA A 396 3.67 5.65 23.04
CA ALA A 396 3.90 4.48 22.21
C ALA A 396 2.71 3.51 22.20
N SER A 397 1.56 3.87 22.81
CA SER A 397 0.44 2.96 23.02
C SER A 397 -0.13 2.37 21.72
N LEU A 398 -0.14 3.16 20.63
CA LEU A 398 -0.58 2.69 19.32
C LEU A 398 0.40 1.67 18.73
N LEU A 399 1.70 1.96 18.79
CA LEU A 399 2.74 1.04 18.32
C LEU A 399 2.80 -0.24 19.17
N ASP A 400 2.59 -0.13 20.48
CA ASP A 400 2.54 -1.27 21.39
C ASP A 400 1.38 -2.20 21.05
N ARG A 401 0.19 -1.66 20.77
CA ARG A 401 -0.95 -2.44 20.30
C ARG A 401 -0.65 -3.13 18.96
N PHE A 402 0.04 -2.47 18.04
CA PHE A 402 0.41 -3.08 16.77
C PHE A 402 1.43 -4.20 16.94
N ALA A 403 2.47 -4.00 17.76
CA ALA A 403 3.45 -5.02 18.06
C ALA A 403 2.78 -6.26 18.71
N GLN A 404 1.90 -6.06 19.69
CA GLN A 404 1.13 -7.14 20.31
C GLN A 404 0.27 -7.90 19.27
N HIS A 405 -0.43 -7.17 18.40
CA HIS A 405 -1.27 -7.77 17.36
C HIS A 405 -0.44 -8.59 16.37
N LEU A 406 0.67 -8.05 15.88
CA LEU A 406 1.54 -8.74 14.92
C LEU A 406 2.17 -10.01 15.51
N LEU A 407 2.60 -9.94 16.78
CA LEU A 407 3.13 -11.10 17.51
C LEU A 407 2.06 -12.18 17.70
N ALA A 408 0.86 -11.80 18.11
CA ALA A 408 -0.25 -12.73 18.29
C ALA A 408 -0.66 -13.41 16.98
N THR A 409 -0.81 -12.64 15.89
CA THR A 409 -1.21 -13.15 14.58
C THR A 409 -0.13 -14.03 13.94
N SER A 410 1.14 -13.77 14.25
CA SER A 410 2.29 -14.57 13.79
C SER A 410 2.63 -15.73 14.73
N ALA A 411 1.92 -15.89 15.86
CA ALA A 411 2.21 -16.85 16.92
C ALA A 411 3.66 -16.79 17.44
N LEU A 412 4.15 -15.57 17.68
CA LEU A 412 5.49 -15.29 18.17
C LEU A 412 5.47 -14.68 19.57
N GLU A 413 6.50 -14.99 20.35
CA GLU A 413 6.78 -14.34 21.62
C GLU A 413 7.62 -13.08 21.42
N THR A 414 7.52 -12.13 22.36
CA THR A 414 8.31 -10.88 22.31
C THR A 414 9.82 -11.13 22.22
N ALA A 415 10.31 -12.19 22.89
CA ALA A 415 11.71 -12.57 22.90
C ALA A 415 12.26 -13.02 21.53
N GLN A 416 11.39 -13.26 20.54
CA GLN A 416 11.79 -13.70 19.20
C GLN A 416 12.03 -12.55 18.23
N VAL A 417 11.74 -11.31 18.64
CA VAL A 417 12.06 -10.09 17.88
C VAL A 417 13.39 -9.56 18.37
N ASP A 418 14.39 -9.58 17.49
CA ASP A 418 15.77 -9.21 17.84
C ASP A 418 16.15 -7.81 17.34
N TRP A 419 15.38 -7.26 16.40
CA TRP A 419 15.64 -5.98 15.76
C TRP A 419 14.37 -5.13 15.64
N VAL A 420 14.57 -3.81 15.72
CA VAL A 420 13.55 -2.81 15.38
C VAL A 420 14.14 -1.88 14.34
N VAL A 421 13.43 -1.69 13.23
CA VAL A 421 13.83 -0.75 12.18
C VAL A 421 12.70 0.23 11.99
N SER A 422 12.99 1.52 12.04
CA SER A 422 11.99 2.57 11.86
C SER A 422 12.43 3.60 10.83
N ASP A 423 11.45 4.26 10.21
CA ASP A 423 11.69 5.45 9.39
C ASP A 423 11.92 6.72 10.24
N ALA A 424 12.09 6.61 11.57
CA ALA A 424 12.27 7.75 12.45
C ALA A 424 13.46 8.63 12.03
N ASP A 425 13.26 9.95 12.11
CA ASP A 425 14.32 10.94 11.95
C ASP A 425 14.79 11.48 13.31
N HIS A 426 15.61 12.54 13.26
CA HIS A 426 16.19 13.16 14.45
C HIS A 426 15.17 13.91 15.34
N ARG A 427 13.92 14.11 14.90
CA ARG A 427 12.93 14.86 15.68
C ARG A 427 12.60 14.07 16.96
N THR A 428 12.67 14.77 18.09
CA THR A 428 12.49 14.16 19.42
C THR A 428 11.18 13.40 19.55
N SER A 429 10.09 13.88 18.92
CA SER A 429 8.79 13.20 18.93
C SER A 429 8.85 11.79 18.36
N ARG A 430 9.69 11.54 17.34
CA ARG A 430 9.78 10.24 16.66
C ARG A 430 10.74 9.31 17.38
N VAL A 431 11.90 9.83 17.75
CA VAL A 431 12.92 9.08 18.50
C VAL A 431 12.35 8.57 19.83
N THR A 432 11.67 9.43 20.60
CA THR A 432 11.17 9.05 21.92
C THR A 432 9.97 8.11 21.88
N GLU A 433 9.15 8.18 20.83
CA GLU A 433 8.05 7.25 20.63
C GLU A 433 8.56 5.83 20.35
N VAL A 434 9.53 5.67 19.45
CA VAL A 434 10.16 4.37 19.15
C VAL A 434 10.94 3.85 20.36
N ALA A 435 11.75 4.71 21.00
CA ALA A 435 12.52 4.32 22.19
C ALA A 435 11.61 3.83 23.34
N LYS A 436 10.46 4.48 23.53
CA LYS A 436 9.48 4.06 24.54
C LYS A 436 8.87 2.70 24.21
N LEU A 437 8.50 2.45 22.95
CA LEU A 437 8.06 1.11 22.51
C LEU A 437 9.11 0.05 22.83
N VAL A 438 10.37 0.29 22.44
CA VAL A 438 11.46 -0.68 22.66
C VAL A 438 11.65 -0.93 24.15
N GLN A 439 11.68 0.11 24.97
CA GLN A 439 11.85 -0.01 26.42
C GLN A 439 10.69 -0.78 27.10
N GLU A 440 9.44 -0.54 26.69
CA GLU A 440 8.26 -1.12 27.35
C GLU A 440 7.91 -2.52 26.83
N ARG A 441 8.07 -2.77 25.52
CA ARG A 441 7.65 -4.02 24.86
C ARG A 441 8.81 -4.97 24.52
N LEU A 442 9.97 -4.43 24.17
CA LEU A 442 11.11 -5.20 23.66
C LEU A 442 12.40 -4.87 24.43
N PRO A 443 12.40 -4.92 25.79
CA PRO A 443 13.54 -4.45 26.60
C PRO A 443 14.81 -5.29 26.41
N HIS A 444 14.70 -6.47 25.80
CA HIS A 444 15.82 -7.35 25.47
C HIS A 444 16.53 -6.95 24.15
N VAL A 445 15.90 -6.13 23.30
CA VAL A 445 16.50 -5.66 22.05
C VAL A 445 17.63 -4.67 22.38
N PRO A 446 18.89 -4.97 21.99
CA PRO A 446 20.00 -4.06 22.20
C PRO A 446 19.80 -2.72 21.51
N PHE A 447 20.47 -1.66 22.01
CA PHE A 447 20.34 -0.33 21.43
C PHE A 447 20.82 -0.28 19.98
N GLU A 448 21.91 -0.99 19.66
CA GLU A 448 22.47 -1.15 18.32
C GLU A 448 21.52 -1.84 17.33
N ASN A 449 20.52 -2.57 17.84
CA ASN A 449 19.51 -3.25 17.04
C ASN A 449 18.22 -2.42 16.84
N ASN A 450 18.21 -1.18 17.33
CA ASN A 450 17.12 -0.22 17.12
C ASN A 450 17.54 0.84 16.10
N LEU A 451 17.26 0.57 14.82
CA LEU A 451 17.71 1.38 13.70
C LEU A 451 16.68 2.45 13.32
N SER A 452 17.15 3.70 13.20
CA SER A 452 16.34 4.85 12.76
C SER A 452 16.85 5.36 11.41
N VAL A 453 16.23 4.91 10.33
CA VAL A 453 16.72 5.08 8.95
C VAL A 453 16.87 6.55 8.57
N CYS A 454 15.85 7.37 8.80
CA CYS A 454 15.86 8.78 8.39
C CYS A 454 16.72 9.67 9.29
N ALA A 455 17.18 9.19 10.45
CA ALA A 455 18.14 9.92 11.27
C ALA A 455 19.51 10.02 10.57
N THR A 456 19.87 8.99 9.80
CA THR A 456 21.15 8.91 9.07
C THR A 456 21.04 9.28 7.60
N LEU A 457 19.90 9.02 6.96
CA LEU A 457 19.70 9.25 5.53
C LEU A 457 18.96 10.55 5.20
N GLY A 458 18.48 11.28 6.22
CA GLY A 458 17.62 12.44 6.03
C GLY A 458 16.15 12.07 5.74
N HIS A 459 15.36 13.06 5.34
CA HIS A 459 13.95 12.90 5.03
C HIS A 459 13.78 12.28 3.65
N LEU A 460 13.43 11.00 3.62
CA LEU A 460 13.31 10.19 2.40
C LEU A 460 11.89 10.22 1.78
N GLY A 461 10.99 11.04 2.33
CA GLY A 461 9.62 11.20 1.84
C GLY A 461 8.91 9.87 1.55
N ALA A 462 8.43 9.68 0.31
CA ALA A 462 7.70 8.47 -0.09
C ALA A 462 8.50 7.15 0.05
N ALA A 463 9.84 7.22 0.04
CA ALA A 463 10.70 6.05 0.18
C ALA A 463 11.00 5.66 1.64
N ALA A 464 10.67 6.50 2.62
CA ALA A 464 11.15 6.37 3.99
C ALA A 464 10.80 5.04 4.65
N ASP A 465 9.52 4.67 4.67
CA ASP A 465 9.06 3.44 5.31
C ASP A 465 9.35 2.20 4.45
N MET A 466 9.35 2.33 3.11
CA MET A 466 9.81 1.25 2.22
C MET A 466 11.30 0.93 2.44
N SER A 467 12.15 1.94 2.65
CA SER A 467 13.56 1.74 3.01
C SER A 467 13.70 1.02 4.35
N ALA A 468 12.88 1.38 5.34
CA ALA A 468 12.84 0.69 6.63
C ALA A 468 12.42 -0.79 6.49
N VAL A 469 11.41 -1.08 5.65
CA VAL A 469 10.99 -2.48 5.38
C VAL A 469 12.08 -3.24 4.63
N ALA A 470 12.68 -2.66 3.59
CA ALA A 470 13.74 -3.32 2.84
C ALA A 470 14.95 -3.66 3.74
N LEU A 471 15.34 -2.73 4.62
CA LEU A 471 16.39 -2.98 5.62
C LEU A 471 15.98 -4.04 6.65
N ALA A 472 14.72 -4.05 7.09
CA ALA A 472 14.20 -5.09 7.98
C ALA A 472 14.21 -6.47 7.32
N CYS A 473 13.84 -6.58 6.04
CA CYS A 473 13.93 -7.81 5.26
C CYS A 473 15.37 -8.30 5.11
N HIS A 474 16.32 -7.38 4.88
CA HIS A 474 17.74 -7.70 4.86
C HIS A 474 18.22 -8.31 6.17
N LEU A 475 17.96 -7.63 7.30
CA LEU A 475 18.37 -8.11 8.62
C LEU A 475 17.70 -9.43 8.99
N ALA A 476 16.43 -9.61 8.62
CA ALA A 476 15.70 -10.86 8.81
C ALA A 476 16.33 -12.01 8.01
N ALA A 477 16.75 -11.76 6.77
CA ALA A 477 17.42 -12.75 5.92
C ALA A 477 18.82 -13.08 6.45
N ARG A 478 19.62 -12.06 6.80
CA ARG A 478 21.00 -12.19 7.24
C ARG A 478 21.12 -12.95 8.56
N ASP A 479 20.29 -12.59 9.54
CA ASP A 479 20.42 -13.08 10.92
C ASP A 479 19.44 -14.24 11.23
N ALA A 480 18.54 -14.55 10.29
CA ALA A 480 17.43 -15.51 10.48
C ALA A 480 16.57 -15.19 11.70
N ARG A 481 16.37 -13.90 11.99
CA ARG A 481 15.61 -13.38 13.14
C ARG A 481 14.39 -12.57 12.71
N HIS A 482 13.46 -12.35 13.65
CA HIS A 482 12.33 -11.47 13.39
C HIS A 482 12.71 -10.00 13.66
N VAL A 483 12.24 -9.13 12.79
CA VAL A 483 12.50 -7.71 12.76
C VAL A 483 11.17 -6.97 12.71
N LEU A 484 10.96 -6.06 13.66
CA LEU A 484 9.80 -5.19 13.68
C LEU A 484 10.10 -3.92 12.89
N ALA A 485 9.44 -3.75 11.74
CA ALA A 485 9.54 -2.55 10.92
C ALA A 485 8.43 -1.56 11.30
N LEU A 486 8.77 -0.29 11.51
CA LEU A 486 7.86 0.76 11.97
C LEU A 486 7.87 1.97 11.04
N SER A 487 6.68 2.46 10.69
CA SER A 487 6.50 3.79 10.12
C SER A 487 5.94 4.74 11.17
N VAL A 488 6.73 5.77 11.45
CA VAL A 488 6.48 6.81 12.44
C VAL A 488 6.73 8.21 11.86
N GLN A 489 7.04 8.38 10.57
CA GLN A 489 7.36 9.67 9.93
C GLN A 489 6.18 10.65 9.74
N ASP A 490 4.96 10.16 9.68
CA ASP A 490 3.78 11.04 9.65
C ASP A 490 3.44 11.61 11.04
N ALA A 491 2.81 12.78 11.12
CA ALA A 491 2.41 13.36 12.40
C ALA A 491 1.38 12.52 13.16
N HIS A 492 0.55 11.75 12.44
CA HIS A 492 -0.55 10.96 12.98
C HIS A 492 -0.48 9.48 12.62
N ALA A 493 -0.22 9.15 11.37
CA ALA A 493 -0.27 7.78 10.87
C ALA A 493 0.88 6.94 11.44
N ARG A 494 0.55 5.73 11.89
CA ARG A 494 1.50 4.73 12.36
C ARG A 494 1.21 3.43 11.65
N THR A 495 2.26 2.76 11.22
CA THR A 495 2.16 1.40 10.66
C THR A 495 3.28 0.55 11.22
N ALA A 496 3.02 -0.73 11.42
CA ALA A 496 4.03 -1.72 11.77
C ALA A 496 3.89 -2.97 10.91
N LEU A 497 5.01 -3.61 10.61
CA LEU A 497 5.12 -4.88 9.90
C LEU A 497 6.15 -5.77 10.60
N LEU A 498 6.00 -7.08 10.46
CA LEU A 498 6.97 -8.04 10.95
C LEU A 498 7.62 -8.76 9.76
N ALA A 499 8.95 -8.70 9.69
CA ALA A 499 9.76 -9.50 8.77
C ALA A 499 10.47 -10.60 9.54
N GLY A 500 10.57 -11.82 9.00
CA GLY A 500 11.26 -12.91 9.67
C GLY A 500 11.30 -14.21 8.87
N PRO A 501 11.94 -15.26 9.38
CA PRO A 501 11.98 -16.56 8.71
C PRO A 501 10.59 -17.21 8.64
N ALA A 502 10.38 -18.08 7.64
CA ALA A 502 9.11 -18.78 7.43
C ALA A 502 8.73 -19.81 8.51
N SER A 503 9.67 -20.20 9.35
CA SER A 503 9.44 -20.96 10.57
C SER A 503 10.28 -20.34 11.68
N PRO A 504 9.79 -20.31 12.92
CA PRO A 504 10.63 -19.91 14.04
C PRO A 504 11.85 -20.84 14.04
N ALA A 505 13.06 -20.28 14.05
CA ALA A 505 14.27 -21.06 14.23
C ALA A 505 14.07 -21.93 15.47
N SER A 506 14.20 -23.26 15.32
CA SER A 506 14.21 -24.12 16.50
C SER A 506 15.34 -23.63 17.41
N PRO A 507 15.08 -23.42 18.71
CA PRO A 507 16.14 -22.99 19.60
C PRO A 507 17.25 -24.03 19.54
N ALA A 508 18.47 -23.58 19.27
CA ALA A 508 19.65 -24.43 19.34
C ALA A 508 19.73 -24.99 20.76
N THR A 509 19.56 -26.31 20.89
CA THR A 509 19.68 -27.06 22.15
C THR A 509 21.10 -27.09 22.66
#